data_AF-A0A0S2KBD9-F1
#
_entry.id   AF-A0A0S2KBD9-F1
#
_cell.length_a   1.000
_cell.length_b   1.000
_cell.length_c   1.000
_cell.angle_alpha   90.00
_cell.angle_beta   90.00
_cell.angle_gamma   90.00
#
_symmetry.space_group_name_H-M   'P 1'
#
loop_
_entity.id
_entity.type
_entity.pdbx_description
1 polymer ?
#
loop_
_entity_poly.entity_id
_entity_poly.type
_entity_poly.pdbx_seq_one_letter_code
_entity_poly.pdbx_strand_id
1 'polypeptide(L)'
;MTSTEILPSRLMPDIIERLENRSPLMVLDVGMGVKETVSYFGSRRCRLHFSAFHEALFSPPKIKNTQPVGQVIDKKAEEQSLYDAWLKTFQSAMSFEASTRFDVCLFWDFFNYLDDIPLAAFSEALRPFIKPETLAHAYLLLKPSPDVMNREYGIHSPGEISVRPGTYSALTSFPRPQARVTGMLKGFAVNHSVLRRDGLLEVSLKAAR
;
A
#
# COMPACT_ATOMS: atom_id res chain seq x y z
N MET A 1 -15.17 -13.40 -18.62
CA MET A 1 -14.36 -13.86 -17.46
C MET A 1 -13.00 -13.20 -17.60
N THR A 2 -12.62 -12.31 -16.68
CA THR A 2 -11.26 -11.77 -16.65
C THR A 2 -10.30 -12.88 -16.24
N SER A 3 -9.29 -13.16 -17.07
CA SER A 3 -8.34 -14.25 -16.82
C SER A 3 -7.48 -13.90 -15.60
N THR A 4 -7.41 -14.81 -14.62
CA THR A 4 -6.42 -14.72 -13.54
C THR A 4 -5.13 -15.36 -14.00
N GLU A 5 -4.03 -14.64 -13.87
CA GLU A 5 -2.68 -15.12 -14.12
C GLU A 5 -2.00 -15.49 -12.79
N ILE A 6 -1.15 -16.51 -12.80
CA ILE A 6 -0.30 -16.86 -11.66
C ILE A 6 1.12 -16.43 -11.99
N LEU A 7 1.68 -15.54 -11.18
CA LEU A 7 3.02 -15.00 -11.36
C LEU A 7 3.91 -15.37 -10.18
N PRO A 8 5.21 -15.63 -10.41
CA PRO A 8 6.13 -15.89 -9.31
C PRO A 8 6.31 -14.63 -8.45
N SER A 9 6.39 -14.82 -7.14
CA SER A 9 6.93 -13.84 -6.19
C SER A 9 8.29 -14.32 -5.71
N ARG A 10 9.26 -13.40 -5.67
CA ARG A 10 10.62 -13.69 -5.19
C ARG A 10 10.81 -13.32 -3.73
N LEU A 11 9.99 -12.41 -3.20
CA LEU A 11 10.13 -11.89 -1.84
C LEU A 11 9.02 -12.35 -0.89
N MET A 12 7.85 -12.77 -1.39
CA MET A 12 6.77 -13.28 -0.54
C MET A 12 7.16 -14.55 0.25
N PRO A 13 7.95 -15.51 -0.29
CA PRO A 13 8.35 -16.69 0.49
C PRO A 13 9.01 -16.35 1.83
N ASP A 14 10.00 -15.45 1.83
CA ASP A 14 10.71 -15.02 3.05
C ASP A 14 9.77 -14.31 4.03
N ILE A 15 8.86 -13.47 3.52
CA ILE A 15 7.87 -12.80 4.37
C ILE A 15 6.98 -13.85 5.07
N ILE A 16 6.46 -14.81 4.31
CA ILE A 16 5.58 -15.86 4.85
C ILE A 16 6.30 -16.74 5.86
N GLU A 17 7.51 -17.19 5.56
CA GLU A 17 8.32 -18.03 6.44
C GLU A 17 8.54 -17.35 7.81
N ARG A 18 8.88 -16.05 7.79
CA ARG A 18 9.08 -15.26 9.02
C ARG A 18 7.81 -15.08 9.85
N LEU A 19 6.64 -15.31 9.26
CA LEU A 19 5.34 -15.21 9.91
C LEU A 19 4.81 -16.57 10.39
N GLU A 20 5.47 -17.69 10.10
CA GLU A 20 4.96 -19.05 10.35
C GLU A 20 4.51 -19.26 11.80
N ASN A 21 5.32 -18.80 12.76
CA ASN A 21 5.07 -18.99 14.19
C ASN A 21 4.18 -17.90 14.84
N ARG A 22 3.61 -16.95 14.07
CA ARG A 22 2.77 -15.86 14.60
C ARG A 22 1.31 -16.30 14.76
N SER A 23 0.72 -16.17 15.94
CA SER A 23 -0.68 -16.50 16.19
C SER A 23 -1.27 -15.70 17.36
N PRO A 24 -2.42 -15.01 17.21
CA PRO A 24 -3.09 -14.76 15.93
C PRO A 24 -2.21 -13.89 15.02
N LEU A 25 -2.22 -14.16 13.71
CA LEU A 25 -1.56 -13.29 12.74
C LEU A 25 -2.44 -12.08 12.44
N MET A 26 -1.89 -10.87 12.56
CA MET A 26 -2.56 -9.62 12.24
C MET A 26 -2.12 -9.14 10.84
N VAL A 27 -3.02 -9.17 9.86
CA VAL A 27 -2.73 -8.83 8.46
C VAL A 27 -3.51 -7.58 8.06
N LEU A 28 -2.82 -6.59 7.52
CA LEU A 28 -3.42 -5.49 6.76
C LEU A 28 -3.30 -5.79 5.27
N ASP A 29 -4.41 -5.85 4.56
CA ASP A 29 -4.47 -5.95 3.10
C ASP A 29 -5.04 -4.64 2.54
N VAL A 30 -4.20 -3.92 1.79
CA VAL A 30 -4.52 -2.62 1.15
C VAL A 30 -5.02 -2.80 -0.28
N GLY A 31 -5.10 -4.05 -0.76
CA GLY A 31 -5.74 -4.40 -2.02
C GLY A 31 -7.26 -4.51 -1.87
N MET A 32 -7.88 -5.19 -2.83
CA MET A 32 -9.34 -5.38 -2.87
C MET A 32 -9.84 -6.58 -2.06
N GLY A 33 -8.98 -7.19 -1.22
CA GLY A 33 -9.35 -8.33 -0.38
C GLY A 33 -9.82 -9.54 -1.17
N VAL A 34 -9.02 -9.94 -2.16
CA VAL A 34 -9.40 -11.03 -3.07
C VAL A 34 -9.43 -12.39 -2.38
N LYS A 35 -10.23 -13.32 -2.94
CA LYS A 35 -10.46 -14.67 -2.38
C LYS A 35 -9.19 -15.47 -2.13
N GLU A 36 -8.13 -15.27 -2.94
CA GLU A 36 -6.87 -16.00 -2.82
C GLU A 36 -6.16 -15.68 -1.51
N THR A 37 -6.02 -14.39 -1.17
CA THR A 37 -5.43 -13.97 0.11
C THR A 37 -6.26 -14.45 1.30
N VAL A 38 -7.59 -14.36 1.20
CA VAL A 38 -8.51 -14.88 2.23
C VAL A 38 -8.33 -16.39 2.42
N SER A 39 -8.28 -17.15 1.34
CA SER A 39 -8.13 -18.62 1.38
C SER A 39 -6.77 -19.00 1.94
N TYR A 40 -5.72 -18.28 1.57
CA TYR A 40 -4.36 -18.50 2.03
C TYR A 40 -4.25 -18.36 3.56
N PHE A 41 -4.71 -17.22 4.11
CA PHE A 41 -4.66 -16.98 5.55
C PHE A 41 -5.76 -17.69 6.35
N GLY A 42 -6.87 -18.08 5.70
CA GLY A 42 -8.00 -18.75 6.35
C GLY A 42 -7.66 -20.12 6.95
N SER A 43 -6.54 -20.73 6.54
CA SER A 43 -6.02 -21.99 7.09
C SER A 43 -5.39 -21.84 8.48
N ARG A 44 -5.15 -20.61 8.96
CA ARG A 44 -4.50 -20.32 10.24
C ARG A 44 -5.28 -19.28 11.05
N ARG A 45 -5.05 -19.27 12.37
CA ARG A 45 -5.63 -18.25 13.25
C ARG A 45 -5.06 -16.87 12.89
N CYS A 46 -5.87 -16.06 12.22
CA CYS A 46 -5.51 -14.70 11.80
C CYS A 46 -6.68 -13.72 11.95
N ARG A 47 -6.37 -12.42 11.88
CA ARG A 47 -7.33 -11.35 11.63
C ARG A 47 -6.88 -10.63 10.36
N LEU A 48 -7.75 -10.63 9.35
CA LEU A 48 -7.56 -9.93 8.09
C LEU A 48 -8.29 -8.59 8.15
N HIS A 49 -7.54 -7.51 7.98
CA HIS A 49 -8.08 -6.15 7.87
C HIS A 49 -7.99 -5.73 6.41
N PHE A 50 -9.15 -5.61 5.76
CA PHE A 50 -9.24 -5.04 4.42
C PHE A 50 -9.48 -3.54 4.53
N SER A 51 -8.88 -2.79 3.63
CA SER A 51 -9.00 -1.33 3.63
C SER A 51 -9.33 -0.84 2.24
N ALA A 52 -10.39 -0.05 2.15
CA ALA A 52 -10.86 0.53 0.89
C ALA A 52 -10.07 1.79 0.51
N PHE A 53 -8.75 1.82 0.73
CA PHE A 53 -7.95 3.04 0.51
C PHE A 53 -7.97 3.52 -0.94
N HIS A 54 -8.15 2.61 -1.90
CA HIS A 54 -8.34 2.94 -3.31
C HIS A 54 -9.61 3.78 -3.55
N GLU A 55 -10.68 3.60 -2.75
CA GLU A 55 -11.91 4.39 -2.89
C GLU A 55 -11.67 5.88 -2.61
N ALA A 56 -10.84 6.19 -1.61
CA ALA A 56 -10.46 7.56 -1.27
C ALA A 56 -9.73 8.28 -2.43
N LEU A 57 -9.10 7.53 -3.35
CA LEU A 57 -8.38 8.09 -4.49
C LEU A 57 -9.28 8.55 -5.62
N PHE A 58 -10.51 8.01 -5.72
CA PHE A 58 -11.49 8.49 -6.70
C PHE A 58 -12.13 9.82 -6.30
N SER A 59 -12.09 10.17 -5.01
CA SER A 59 -12.63 11.42 -4.46
C SER A 59 -11.59 12.09 -3.55
N PRO A 60 -10.48 12.58 -4.11
CA PRO A 60 -9.42 13.20 -3.33
C PRO A 60 -9.95 14.44 -2.57
N PRO A 61 -9.44 14.70 -1.35
CA PRO A 61 -9.84 15.86 -0.57
C PRO A 61 -9.58 17.15 -1.34
N LYS A 62 -10.58 18.04 -1.38
CA LYS A 62 -10.50 19.35 -2.01
C LYS A 62 -10.25 20.41 -0.95
N ILE A 63 -9.15 21.15 -1.06
CA ILE A 63 -8.89 22.31 -0.20
C ILE A 63 -9.61 23.52 -0.79
N LYS A 64 -10.45 24.18 0.01
CA LYS A 64 -11.08 25.44 -0.39
C LYS A 64 -10.10 26.57 -0.09
N ASN A 65 -9.56 27.19 -1.14
CA ASN A 65 -8.81 28.42 -0.98
C ASN A 65 -9.80 29.56 -0.67
N THR A 66 -9.84 29.99 0.59
CA THR A 66 -10.66 31.12 1.05
C THR A 66 -9.96 32.47 0.91
N GLN A 67 -8.80 32.53 0.24
CA GLN A 67 -8.08 33.79 0.06
C GLN A 67 -8.73 34.66 -1.03
N PRO A 68 -8.87 35.98 -0.80
CA PRO A 68 -9.35 36.92 -1.81
C PRO A 68 -8.49 36.90 -3.08
N VAL A 69 -9.10 37.09 -4.24
CA VAL A 69 -8.41 37.22 -5.53
C VAL A 69 -7.36 38.34 -5.45
N GLY A 70 -6.10 38.02 -5.73
CA GLY A 70 -5.00 38.99 -5.83
C GLY A 70 -3.90 38.91 -4.75
N GLN A 71 -4.01 38.01 -3.76
CA GLN A 71 -2.90 37.72 -2.83
C GLN A 71 -2.03 36.55 -3.30
N VAL A 72 -0.73 36.60 -2.92
CA VAL A 72 0.23 35.53 -3.19
C VAL A 72 -0.23 34.27 -2.46
N ILE A 73 -0.48 33.19 -3.22
CA ILE A 73 -0.78 31.88 -2.65
C ILE A 73 0.46 31.39 -1.92
N ASP A 74 0.36 31.21 -0.60
CA ASP A 74 1.37 30.50 0.16
C ASP A 74 1.28 29.00 -0.16
N LYS A 75 2.06 28.59 -1.16
CA LYS A 75 2.11 27.20 -1.63
C LYS A 75 2.42 26.21 -0.51
N LYS A 76 3.22 26.60 0.50
CA LYS A 76 3.53 25.71 1.63
C LYS A 76 2.32 25.51 2.53
N ALA A 77 1.55 26.58 2.77
CA ALA A 77 0.32 26.48 3.55
C ALA A 77 -0.75 25.62 2.83
N GLU A 78 -0.83 25.72 1.50
CA GLU A 78 -1.73 24.89 0.69
C GLU A 78 -1.32 23.40 0.71
N GLU A 79 -0.02 23.10 0.48
CA GLU A 79 0.52 21.74 0.57
C GLU A 79 0.30 21.13 1.97
N GLN A 80 0.50 21.91 3.04
CA GLN A 80 0.24 21.47 4.41
C GLN A 80 -1.25 21.19 4.65
N SER A 81 -2.14 22.07 4.16
CA SER A 81 -3.59 21.87 4.28
C SER A 81 -4.04 20.60 3.55
N LEU A 82 -3.47 20.33 2.37
CA LEU A 82 -3.76 19.12 1.60
C LEU A 82 -3.23 17.87 2.32
N TYR A 83 -2.01 17.93 2.89
CA TYR A 83 -1.47 16.87 3.72
C TYR A 83 -2.39 16.54 4.90
N ASP A 84 -2.83 17.55 5.66
CA ASP A 84 -3.70 17.34 6.83
C ASP A 84 -5.05 16.72 6.43
N ALA A 85 -5.62 17.13 5.28
CA ALA A 85 -6.86 16.56 4.78
C ALA A 85 -6.70 15.09 4.36
N TRP A 86 -5.59 14.73 3.71
CA TRP A 86 -5.27 13.34 3.40
C TRP A 86 -5.02 12.51 4.65
N LEU A 87 -4.26 13.05 5.62
CA LEU A 87 -3.98 12.37 6.88
C LEU A 87 -5.27 12.03 7.61
N LYS A 88 -6.19 12.99 7.70
CA LYS A 88 -7.53 12.77 8.28
C LYS A 88 -8.33 11.71 7.52
N THR A 89 -8.26 11.71 6.20
CA THR A 89 -8.94 10.72 5.35
C THR A 89 -8.43 9.31 5.64
N PHE A 90 -7.11 9.11 5.65
CA PHE A 90 -6.52 7.80 5.96
C PHE A 90 -6.75 7.38 7.41
N GLN A 91 -6.65 8.29 8.39
CA GLN A 91 -6.98 7.99 9.78
C GLN A 91 -8.43 7.55 9.95
N SER A 92 -9.36 8.16 9.22
CA SER A 92 -10.78 7.78 9.25
C SER A 92 -10.99 6.39 8.63
N ALA A 93 -10.26 6.06 7.57
CA ALA A 93 -10.30 4.74 6.96
C ALA A 93 -9.54 3.67 7.78
N MET A 94 -8.59 4.08 8.63
CA MET A 94 -7.84 3.25 9.59
C MET A 94 -8.46 3.27 10.99
N SER A 95 -9.79 3.26 11.08
CA SER A 95 -10.51 3.22 12.36
C SER A 95 -10.47 1.82 13.01
N PHE A 96 -9.26 1.27 13.18
CA PHE A 96 -8.99 0.03 13.87
C PHE A 96 -8.98 0.23 15.40
N GLU A 97 -9.09 -0.87 16.16
CA GLU A 97 -8.90 -0.82 17.61
C GLU A 97 -7.51 -0.27 17.96
N ALA A 98 -7.40 0.55 19.02
CA ALA A 98 -6.15 1.19 19.41
C ALA A 98 -5.00 0.20 19.74
N SER A 99 -5.35 -1.03 20.14
CA SER A 99 -4.41 -2.14 20.40
C SER A 99 -3.94 -2.87 19.14
N THR A 100 -4.51 -2.57 17.97
CA THR A 100 -4.17 -3.25 16.70
C THR A 100 -2.71 -3.02 16.35
N ARG A 101 -1.96 -4.10 16.11
CA ARG A 101 -0.58 -4.06 15.61
C ARG A 101 -0.40 -5.13 14.55
N PHE A 102 -0.04 -4.72 13.34
CA PHE A 102 0.07 -5.65 12.20
C PHE A 102 1.38 -6.43 12.24
N ASP A 103 1.32 -7.73 11.96
CA ASP A 103 2.49 -8.55 11.68
C ASP A 103 2.94 -8.35 10.22
N VAL A 104 1.99 -8.16 9.31
CA VAL A 104 2.26 -7.93 7.89
C VAL A 104 1.28 -6.95 7.26
N CYS A 105 1.82 -6.04 6.44
CA CYS A 105 1.04 -5.15 5.58
C CYS A 105 1.28 -5.51 4.10
N LEU A 106 0.21 -5.84 3.37
CA LEU A 106 0.24 -6.12 1.94
C LEU A 106 -0.23 -4.87 1.20
N PHE A 107 0.73 -4.06 0.74
CA PHE A 107 0.44 -2.82 0.02
C PHE A 107 0.19 -3.03 -1.47
N TRP A 108 0.62 -4.16 -2.02
CA TRP A 108 0.49 -4.47 -3.45
C TRP A 108 0.99 -3.30 -4.31
N ASP A 109 0.22 -2.83 -5.28
CA ASP A 109 0.57 -1.69 -6.14
C ASP A 109 0.07 -0.33 -5.63
N PHE A 110 -0.51 -0.25 -4.43
CA PHE A 110 -1.20 0.94 -3.93
C PHE A 110 -0.35 2.22 -3.97
N PHE A 111 0.94 2.13 -3.63
CA PHE A 111 1.84 3.29 -3.62
C PHE A 111 2.08 3.91 -5.00
N ASN A 112 1.73 3.18 -6.07
CA ASN A 112 1.81 3.71 -7.43
C ASN A 112 0.66 4.65 -7.76
N TYR A 113 -0.40 4.73 -6.94
CA TYR A 113 -1.53 5.64 -7.13
C TYR A 113 -1.51 6.84 -6.17
N LEU A 114 -0.45 6.98 -5.38
CA LEU A 114 -0.22 8.10 -4.47
C LEU A 114 0.96 8.94 -4.95
N ASP A 115 0.73 10.22 -5.23
CA ASP A 115 1.80 11.20 -5.30
C ASP A 115 2.37 11.47 -3.89
N ASP A 116 3.25 12.46 -3.77
CA ASP A 116 4.13 12.56 -2.61
C ASP A 116 3.38 12.96 -1.32
N ILE A 117 2.42 13.88 -1.42
CA ILE A 117 1.64 14.36 -0.27
C ILE A 117 0.77 13.26 0.36
N PRO A 118 -0.12 12.57 -0.38
CA PRO A 118 -0.93 11.50 0.20
C PRO A 118 -0.10 10.27 0.58
N LEU A 119 1.02 9.98 -0.09
CA LEU A 119 1.92 8.91 0.37
C LEU A 119 2.49 9.21 1.76
N ALA A 120 2.98 10.43 1.97
CA ALA A 120 3.50 10.84 3.27
C ALA A 120 2.39 10.81 4.34
N ALA A 121 1.18 11.27 4.01
CA ALA A 121 0.04 11.26 4.91
C ALA A 121 -0.43 9.83 5.26
N PHE A 122 -0.49 8.93 4.28
CA PHE A 122 -0.79 7.52 4.49
C PHE A 122 0.22 6.86 5.44
N SER A 123 1.51 7.13 5.23
CA SER A 123 2.56 6.59 6.09
C SER A 123 2.43 7.06 7.54
N GLU A 124 2.12 8.34 7.77
CA GLU A 124 1.90 8.85 9.12
C GLU A 124 0.64 8.25 9.76
N ALA A 125 -0.45 8.09 8.99
CA ALA A 125 -1.69 7.47 9.45
C ALA A 125 -1.47 6.00 9.88
N LEU A 126 -0.63 5.26 9.15
CA LEU A 126 -0.36 3.85 9.42
C LEU A 126 0.56 3.63 10.63
N ARG A 127 1.42 4.61 10.94
CA ARG A 127 2.50 4.50 11.94
C ARG A 127 2.06 3.93 13.31
N PRO A 128 0.90 4.29 13.89
CA PRO A 128 0.45 3.75 15.16
C PRO A 128 0.22 2.23 15.17
N PHE A 129 0.04 1.61 14.00
CA PHE A 129 -0.26 0.19 13.85
C PHE A 129 0.97 -0.66 13.50
N ILE A 130 2.14 -0.04 13.34
CA ILE A 130 3.43 -0.69 13.05
C ILE A 130 4.11 -1.04 14.38
N LYS A 131 4.63 -2.26 14.49
CA LYS A 131 5.50 -2.74 15.59
C LYS A 131 6.88 -3.12 15.03
N PRO A 132 7.93 -3.29 15.87
CA PRO A 132 9.30 -3.54 15.40
C PRO A 132 9.45 -4.76 14.47
N GLU A 133 8.55 -5.74 14.59
CA GLU A 133 8.57 -6.97 13.78
C GLU A 133 7.64 -6.91 12.56
N THR A 134 6.91 -5.80 12.33
CA THR A 134 6.02 -5.67 11.18
C THR A 134 6.80 -5.78 9.87
N LEU A 135 6.32 -6.65 8.99
CA LEU A 135 6.79 -6.80 7.62
C LEU A 135 5.83 -6.13 6.65
N ALA A 136 6.30 -5.79 5.46
CA ALA A 136 5.38 -5.41 4.40
C ALA A 136 5.88 -5.81 3.01
N HIS A 137 4.93 -5.86 2.07
CA HIS A 137 5.15 -6.20 0.68
C HIS A 137 4.51 -5.14 -0.23
N ALA A 138 5.22 -4.77 -1.30
CA ALA A 138 4.71 -3.84 -2.31
C ALA A 138 5.30 -4.12 -3.71
N TYR A 139 4.59 -3.68 -4.74
CA TYR A 139 5.04 -3.54 -6.11
C TYR A 139 5.17 -2.06 -6.46
N LEU A 140 6.34 -1.63 -6.91
CA LEU A 140 6.62 -0.25 -7.30
C LEU A 140 6.83 -0.13 -8.81
N LEU A 141 6.20 0.88 -9.40
CA LEU A 141 6.35 1.24 -10.80
C LEU A 141 7.52 2.23 -10.96
N LEU A 142 8.56 1.82 -11.69
CA LEU A 142 9.76 2.68 -11.90
C LEU A 142 9.66 3.56 -13.15
N LYS A 143 8.88 3.14 -14.14
CA LYS A 143 8.66 3.82 -15.42
C LYS A 143 7.20 3.63 -15.84
N PRO A 144 6.59 4.56 -16.60
CA PRO A 144 5.26 4.36 -17.15
C PRO A 144 5.16 3.02 -17.89
N SER A 145 4.19 2.19 -17.51
CA SER A 145 3.90 0.92 -18.17
C SER A 145 2.41 0.61 -18.01
N PRO A 146 1.59 0.87 -19.05
CA PRO A 146 0.15 0.66 -18.98
C PRO A 146 -0.24 -0.80 -18.71
N ASP A 147 0.57 -1.75 -19.20
CA ASP A 147 0.26 -3.19 -19.18
C ASP A 147 0.35 -3.82 -17.77
N VAL A 148 0.99 -3.12 -16.82
CA VAL A 148 1.25 -3.64 -15.47
C VAL A 148 0.54 -2.89 -14.35
N MET A 149 -0.32 -1.94 -14.72
CA MET A 149 -1.15 -1.17 -13.79
C MET A 149 -2.60 -1.64 -13.82
N ASN A 150 -3.39 -1.16 -12.86
CA ASN A 150 -4.78 -1.58 -12.66
C ASN A 150 -4.88 -3.10 -12.48
N ARG A 151 -4.24 -3.63 -11.45
CA ARG A 151 -4.17 -5.07 -11.18
C ARG A 151 -4.54 -5.38 -9.75
N GLU A 152 -5.43 -6.34 -9.56
CA GLU A 152 -5.69 -6.92 -8.25
C GLU A 152 -4.74 -8.09 -8.01
N TYR A 153 -4.19 -8.14 -6.80
CA TYR A 153 -3.21 -9.13 -6.38
C TYR A 153 -3.76 -9.98 -5.23
N GLY A 154 -3.36 -11.24 -5.18
CA GLY A 154 -3.64 -12.13 -4.07
C GLY A 154 -2.56 -13.18 -3.88
N ILE A 155 -2.49 -13.77 -2.69
CA ILE A 155 -1.54 -14.84 -2.40
C ILE A 155 -2.10 -16.17 -2.89
N HIS A 156 -1.49 -16.77 -3.92
CA HIS A 156 -1.88 -18.10 -4.40
C HIS A 156 -1.14 -19.19 -3.60
N SER A 157 0.16 -19.02 -3.44
CA SER A 157 1.05 -19.86 -2.63
C SER A 157 2.21 -19.00 -2.11
N PRO A 158 3.09 -19.47 -1.19
CA PRO A 158 4.18 -18.64 -0.68
C PRO A 158 5.07 -18.05 -1.79
N GLY A 159 5.26 -18.76 -2.90
CA GLY A 159 6.08 -18.33 -4.04
C GLY A 159 5.31 -17.78 -5.23
N GLU A 160 3.99 -17.69 -5.16
CA GLU A 160 3.14 -17.33 -6.30
C GLU A 160 2.01 -16.39 -5.89
N ILE A 161 1.80 -15.39 -6.73
CA ILE A 161 0.71 -14.43 -6.59
C ILE A 161 -0.28 -14.62 -7.74
N SER A 162 -1.57 -14.51 -7.42
CA SER A 162 -2.63 -14.39 -8.41
C SER A 162 -2.76 -12.93 -8.82
N VAL A 163 -2.88 -12.68 -10.12
CA VAL A 163 -3.04 -11.35 -10.71
C VAL A 163 -4.23 -11.34 -11.64
N ARG A 164 -5.04 -10.29 -11.60
CA ARG A 164 -6.15 -10.06 -12.54
C ARG A 164 -6.31 -8.57 -12.81
N PRO A 165 -6.99 -8.17 -13.89
CA PRO A 165 -7.38 -6.79 -14.09
C PRO A 165 -8.17 -6.27 -12.89
N GLY A 166 -7.80 -5.10 -12.38
CA GLY A 166 -8.48 -4.40 -11.31
C GLY A 166 -9.59 -3.47 -11.80
N THR A 167 -10.21 -2.76 -10.86
CA THR A 167 -11.37 -1.87 -11.08
C THR A 167 -11.03 -0.37 -11.00
N TYR A 168 -9.75 -0.03 -11.05
CA TYR A 168 -9.21 1.32 -10.83
C TYR A 168 -8.37 1.85 -12.00
N SER A 169 -8.76 1.48 -13.23
CA SER A 169 -8.11 1.95 -14.46
C SER A 169 -8.18 3.47 -14.66
N ALA A 170 -9.08 4.16 -13.96
CA ALA A 170 -9.22 5.61 -14.01
C ALA A 170 -8.23 6.35 -13.08
N LEU A 171 -7.53 5.65 -12.18
CA LEU A 171 -6.56 6.27 -11.29
C LEU A 171 -5.25 6.59 -12.03
N THR A 172 -4.72 7.79 -11.78
CA THR A 172 -3.40 8.17 -12.26
C THR A 172 -2.32 7.39 -11.53
N SER A 173 -1.38 6.82 -12.28
CA SER A 173 -0.17 6.22 -11.71
C SER A 173 0.97 7.24 -11.61
N PHE A 174 1.81 7.11 -10.58
CA PHE A 174 3.00 7.93 -10.34
C PHE A 174 4.25 7.04 -10.35
N PRO A 175 4.85 6.77 -11.53
CA PRO A 175 6.12 6.05 -11.60
C PRO A 175 7.25 6.84 -10.93
N ARG A 176 8.00 6.22 -10.01
CA ARG A 176 9.11 6.88 -9.29
C ARG A 176 10.24 5.92 -8.96
N PRO A 177 11.47 6.42 -8.74
CA PRO A 177 12.53 5.62 -8.13
C PRO A 177 12.10 5.08 -6.75
N GLN A 178 12.50 3.85 -6.43
CA GLN A 178 12.25 3.21 -5.14
C GLN A 178 12.59 4.13 -3.97
N ALA A 179 13.76 4.77 -4.00
CA ALA A 179 14.23 5.65 -2.94
C ALA A 179 13.28 6.83 -2.64
N ARG A 180 12.56 7.34 -3.65
CA ARG A 180 11.56 8.40 -3.47
C ARG A 180 10.37 7.87 -2.66
N VAL A 181 9.81 6.73 -3.08
CA VAL A 181 8.69 6.07 -2.39
C VAL A 181 9.09 5.71 -0.95
N THR A 182 10.18 4.98 -0.79
CA THR A 182 10.57 4.43 0.53
C THR A 182 11.07 5.50 1.48
N GLY A 183 11.61 6.62 0.97
CA GLY A 183 11.96 7.78 1.78
C GLY A 183 10.75 8.49 2.40
N MET A 184 9.54 8.27 1.88
CA MET A 184 8.29 8.79 2.44
C MET A 184 7.59 7.82 3.39
N LEU A 185 7.95 6.54 3.38
CA LEU A 185 7.38 5.50 4.24
C LEU A 185 7.97 5.54 5.66
N LYS A 186 7.72 6.63 6.39
CA LYS A 186 8.09 6.78 7.80
C LYS A 186 7.53 5.60 8.62
N GLY A 187 8.41 4.77 9.16
CA GLY A 187 8.06 3.55 9.90
C GLY A 187 8.45 2.26 9.19
N PHE A 188 8.87 2.32 7.91
CA PHE A 188 9.42 1.20 7.18
C PHE A 188 10.81 1.51 6.61
N ALA A 189 11.63 0.48 6.50
CA ALA A 189 12.87 0.46 5.75
C ALA A 189 12.83 -0.67 4.72
N VAL A 190 13.52 -0.48 3.60
CA VAL A 190 13.70 -1.55 2.61
C VAL A 190 14.46 -2.71 3.24
N ASN A 191 13.93 -3.92 3.07
CA ASN A 191 14.64 -5.15 3.41
C ASN A 191 15.29 -5.74 2.15
N HIS A 192 14.48 -6.08 1.15
CA HIS A 192 14.94 -6.54 -0.16
C HIS A 192 14.09 -5.94 -1.28
N SER A 193 14.66 -5.88 -2.48
CA SER A 193 13.96 -5.44 -3.69
C SER A 193 14.48 -6.19 -4.91
N VAL A 194 13.59 -6.54 -5.83
CA VAL A 194 13.93 -7.29 -7.05
C VAL A 194 13.09 -6.82 -8.23
N LEU A 195 13.75 -6.52 -9.35
CA LEU A 195 13.06 -6.15 -10.58
C LEU A 195 12.47 -7.40 -11.24
N ARG A 196 11.16 -7.40 -11.44
CA ARG A 196 10.45 -8.48 -12.12
C ARG A 196 10.59 -8.36 -13.64
N ARG A 197 10.29 -9.45 -14.34
CA ARG A 197 10.32 -9.49 -15.82
C ARG A 197 9.32 -8.53 -16.46
N ASP A 198 8.21 -8.25 -15.78
CA ASP A 198 7.17 -7.31 -16.23
C ASP A 198 7.54 -5.84 -15.96
N GLY A 199 8.70 -5.58 -15.34
CA GLY A 199 9.21 -4.22 -15.08
C GLY A 199 8.74 -3.60 -13.77
N LEU A 200 7.87 -4.28 -13.00
CA LEU A 200 7.56 -3.88 -11.63
C LEU A 200 8.70 -4.25 -10.69
N LEU A 201 8.99 -3.38 -9.74
CA LEU A 201 9.92 -3.66 -8.66
C LEU A 201 9.14 -4.28 -7.49
N GLU A 202 9.41 -5.54 -7.18
CA GLU A 202 8.91 -6.16 -5.95
C GLU A 202 9.78 -5.74 -4.78
N VAL A 203 9.16 -5.30 -3.68
CA VAL A 203 9.86 -4.78 -2.50
C VAL A 203 9.31 -5.44 -1.25
N SER A 204 10.20 -5.96 -0.42
CA SER A 204 9.91 -6.29 0.97
C SER A 204 10.42 -5.19 1.88
N LEU A 205 9.60 -4.82 2.86
CA LEU A 205 9.89 -3.81 3.86
C LEU A 205 9.86 -4.45 5.24
N LYS A 206 10.59 -3.83 6.17
CA LYS A 206 10.54 -4.14 7.60
C LYS A 206 10.37 -2.85 8.38
N ALA A 207 9.80 -2.92 9.59
CA ALA A 207 9.70 -1.74 10.43
C ALA A 207 11.06 -1.06 10.61
N ALA A 208 11.08 0.26 10.44
CA ALA A 208 12.26 1.07 10.75
C ALA A 208 12.41 1.18 12.27
N ARG A 209 13.65 1.14 12.74
CA ARG A 209 13.98 1.36 14.16
C ARG A 209 13.76 2.81 14.56
#